data_AF-A0A6P6UVJ0-F1
#
_entry.id   AF-A0A6P6UVJ0-F1
#
_cell.length_a   1.000
_cell.length_b   1.000
_cell.length_c   1.000
_cell.angle_alpha   90.00
_cell.angle_beta   90.00
_cell.angle_gamma   90.00
#
_symmetry.space_group_name_H-M   'P 1'
#
loop_
_entity.id
_entity.type
_entity.pdbx_description
1 polymer ?
#
loop_
_entity_poly.entity_id
_entity_poly.type
_entity_poly.pdbx_seq_one_letter_code
_entity_poly.pdbx_strand_id
1 'polypeptide(L)'
;MDKNYKYNPSQKDWEVAAIDHGCLKRFYDATLHFSGTKFPTANVFFLDICSIQLQLMKWEQSEYDFLRHVAGPMKEKFEKYWEECSLVLAIAVVLDPRFEMDLAEYYYRQIHGRNAEKHIQRVRITFVDFYMDYEGELLPSLDLWNSESV
;
A
#
# COMPACT_ATOMS: atom_id res chain seq x y z
N MET A 1 29.31 31.89 5.82
CA MET A 1 28.58 31.61 7.08
C MET A 1 27.72 32.83 7.38
N ASP A 2 26.41 32.63 7.47
CA ASP A 2 25.46 33.71 7.76
C ASP A 2 25.64 34.17 9.22
N LYS A 3 25.89 35.47 9.43
CA LYS A 3 26.17 36.05 10.75
C LYS A 3 24.91 36.13 11.63
N ASN A 4 23.74 35.81 11.08
CA ASN A 4 22.45 35.87 11.79
C ASN A 4 21.98 34.50 12.31
N TYR A 5 22.72 33.41 12.10
CA TYR A 5 22.34 32.08 12.60
C TYR A 5 22.70 31.93 14.09
N LYS A 6 21.75 32.24 14.96
CA LYS A 6 21.92 32.29 16.43
C LYS A 6 21.65 30.96 17.14
N TYR A 7 21.21 29.92 16.45
CA TYR A 7 20.72 28.69 17.08
C TYR A 7 21.46 27.48 16.50
N ASN A 8 22.46 26.99 17.23
CA ASN A 8 23.17 25.78 16.84
C ASN A 8 22.33 24.56 17.29
N PRO A 9 21.94 23.64 16.39
CA PRO A 9 21.13 22.50 16.78
C PRO A 9 21.84 21.65 17.83
N SER A 10 21.10 21.19 18.84
CA SER A 10 21.62 20.28 19.85
C SER A 10 21.82 18.87 19.27
N GLN A 11 22.55 18.01 19.98
CA GLN A 11 22.68 16.59 19.63
C GLN A 11 21.30 15.93 19.42
N LYS A 12 20.34 16.26 20.29
CA LYS A 12 18.97 15.75 20.24
C LYS A 12 18.22 16.25 19.00
N ASP A 13 18.45 17.49 18.58
CA ASP A 13 17.84 18.03 17.36
C ASP A 13 18.39 17.32 16.11
N TRP A 14 19.68 16.96 16.10
CA TRP A 14 20.27 16.15 15.03
C TRP A 14 19.74 14.73 15.00
N GLU A 15 19.53 14.10 16.15
CA GLU A 15 18.89 12.77 16.24
C GLU A 15 17.47 12.81 15.69
N VAL A 16 16.68 13.81 16.07
CA VAL A 16 15.33 14.03 15.54
C VAL A 16 15.35 14.24 14.02
N ALA A 17 16.26 15.08 13.51
CA ALA A 17 16.38 15.33 12.07
C ALA A 17 16.80 14.09 11.28
N ALA A 18 17.67 13.24 11.84
CA ALA A 18 18.06 11.98 11.21
C ALA A 18 16.90 10.99 11.13
N ILE A 19 16.10 10.89 12.19
CA ILE A 19 14.88 10.09 12.23
C ILE A 19 13.88 10.61 11.20
N ASP A 20 13.62 11.91 11.17
CA ASP A 20 12.70 12.55 10.21
C ASP A 20 13.16 12.35 8.76
N HIS A 21 14.45 12.49 8.48
CA HIS A 21 15.00 12.21 7.16
C HIS A 21 14.76 10.75 6.72
N GLY A 22 15.01 9.78 7.60
CA GLY A 22 14.75 8.37 7.31
C GLY A 22 13.27 8.08 7.08
N CYS A 23 12.41 8.81 7.79
CA CYS A 23 10.96 8.77 7.66
C CYS A 23 10.50 9.28 6.28
N LEU A 24 10.87 10.52 5.96
CA LEU A 24 10.53 11.17 4.69
C LEU A 24 11.12 10.44 3.49
N LYS A 25 12.31 9.83 3.64
CA LYS A 25 12.94 9.05 2.59
C LYS A 25 12.06 7.89 2.12
N ARG A 26 11.40 7.16 3.03
CA ARG A 26 10.51 6.05 2.62
C ARG A 26 9.31 6.53 1.80
N PHE A 27 8.73 7.68 2.19
CA PHE A 27 7.65 8.30 1.43
C PHE A 27 8.13 8.79 0.06
N TYR A 28 9.33 9.37 0.02
CA TYR A 28 9.96 9.81 -1.22
C TYR A 28 10.20 8.63 -2.16
N ASP A 29 10.78 7.53 -1.67
CA ASP A 29 11.05 6.33 -2.46
C ASP A 29 9.76 5.72 -3.02
N ALA A 30 8.71 5.61 -2.20
CA ALA A 30 7.40 5.16 -2.65
C ALA A 30 6.79 6.12 -3.69
N THR A 31 6.87 7.44 -3.47
CA THR A 31 6.37 8.45 -4.42
C THR A 31 7.13 8.38 -5.74
N LEU A 32 8.45 8.17 -5.70
CA LEU A 32 9.27 7.99 -6.88
C LEU A 32 8.80 6.76 -7.66
N HIS A 33 8.48 5.67 -6.97
CA HIS A 33 7.94 4.47 -7.59
C HIS A 33 6.58 4.73 -8.25
N PHE A 34 5.65 5.39 -7.55
CA PHE A 34 4.35 5.80 -8.08
C PHE A 34 4.44 6.75 -9.28
N SER A 35 5.44 7.65 -9.27
CA SER A 35 5.66 8.61 -10.36
C SER A 35 6.31 7.98 -11.59
N GLY A 36 6.79 6.74 -11.48
CA GLY A 36 7.38 5.99 -12.57
C GLY A 36 6.35 5.61 -13.64
N THR A 37 6.43 6.23 -14.81
CA THR A 37 5.51 5.97 -15.93
C THR A 37 5.85 4.71 -16.74
N LYS A 38 6.94 4.00 -16.39
CA LYS A 38 7.48 2.84 -17.14
C LYS A 38 7.33 1.49 -16.43
N PHE A 39 6.74 1.45 -15.23
CA PHE A 39 6.58 0.22 -14.45
C PHE A 39 5.10 -0.04 -14.19
N PRO A 40 4.43 -0.84 -15.04
CA PRO A 40 3.01 -1.07 -14.95
C PRO A 40 2.77 -2.34 -14.15
N THR A 41 3.05 -2.35 -12.86
CA THR A 41 2.74 -3.54 -12.08
C THR A 41 2.14 -3.09 -10.74
N ALA A 42 0.81 -2.95 -10.73
CA ALA A 42 0.01 -2.55 -9.57
C ALA A 42 0.20 -3.48 -8.34
N ASN A 43 0.60 -4.73 -8.58
CA ASN A 43 1.11 -5.68 -7.57
C ASN A 43 2.26 -5.10 -6.71
N VAL A 44 3.14 -4.26 -7.25
CA VAL A 44 4.27 -3.69 -6.48
C VAL A 44 3.82 -2.50 -5.65
N PHE A 45 2.84 -1.73 -6.13
CA PHE A 45 2.27 -0.63 -5.38
C PHE A 45 1.58 -1.09 -4.09
N PHE A 46 0.98 -2.29 -4.08
CA PHE A 46 0.42 -2.84 -2.84
C PHE A 46 1.47 -2.93 -1.73
N LEU A 47 2.69 -3.38 -2.04
CA LEU A 47 3.79 -3.50 -1.09
C LEU A 47 4.20 -2.14 -0.52
N ASP A 48 4.35 -1.14 -1.38
CA ASP A 48 4.76 0.21 -0.98
C ASP A 48 3.72 0.86 -0.07
N ILE A 49 2.43 0.72 -0.39
CA ILE A 49 1.34 1.27 0.41
C ILE A 49 1.24 0.55 1.75
N CYS A 50 1.31 -0.78 1.77
CA CYS A 50 1.31 -1.52 3.03
C CYS A 50 2.52 -1.16 3.91
N SER A 51 3.69 -0.96 3.29
CA SER A 51 4.91 -0.50 3.98
C SER A 51 4.69 0.86 4.62
N ILE A 52 4.12 1.83 3.90
CA ILE A 52 3.80 3.16 4.44
C ILE A 52 2.84 3.04 5.63
N GLN A 53 1.75 2.27 5.50
CA GLN A 53 0.76 2.09 6.57
C GLN A 53 1.41 1.53 7.85
N LEU A 54 2.24 0.51 7.71
CA LEU A 54 2.96 -0.09 8.84
C LEU A 54 3.97 0.87 9.47
N GLN A 55 4.62 1.74 8.69
CA GLN A 55 5.53 2.74 9.24
C GLN A 55 4.78 3.80 10.04
N LEU A 56 3.65 4.30 9.52
CA LEU A 56 2.81 5.27 10.24
C LEU A 56 2.30 4.69 11.57
N MET A 57 1.85 3.43 11.58
CA MET A 57 1.46 2.72 12.81
C MET A 57 2.61 2.61 13.82
N LYS A 58 3.85 2.41 13.36
CA LYS A 58 5.04 2.39 14.24
C LYS A 58 5.35 3.78 14.79
N TRP A 59 5.22 4.84 13.98
CA TRP A 59 5.51 6.20 14.42
C TRP A 59 4.49 6.71 15.43
N GLU A 60 3.22 6.33 15.30
CA GLU A 60 2.19 6.60 16.32
C GLU A 60 2.54 6.01 17.70
N GLN A 61 3.30 4.92 17.72
CA GLN A 61 3.74 4.23 18.95
C GLN A 61 5.19 4.56 19.33
N SER A 62 5.81 5.54 18.66
CA SER A 62 7.21 5.91 18.88
C SER A 62 7.43 6.55 20.24
N GLU A 63 8.60 6.33 20.84
CA GLU A 63 9.05 7.02 22.05
C GLU A 63 9.29 8.52 21.83
N TYR A 64 9.53 8.92 20.57
CA TYR A 64 9.78 10.31 20.20
C TYR A 64 8.45 11.07 20.00
N ASP A 65 8.19 12.06 20.84
CA ASP A 65 6.96 12.87 20.82
C ASP A 65 6.69 13.50 19.46
N PHE A 66 7.73 13.97 18.77
CA PHE A 66 7.58 14.59 17.45
C PHE A 66 7.01 13.60 16.43
N LEU A 67 7.47 12.33 16.44
CA LEU A 67 7.00 11.30 15.51
C LEU A 67 5.53 11.00 15.75
N ARG A 68 5.11 10.86 17.01
CA ARG A 68 3.70 10.65 17.34
C ARG A 68 2.83 11.83 16.88
N HIS A 69 3.34 13.06 17.01
CA HIS A 69 2.63 14.26 16.60
C HIS A 69 2.43 14.37 15.09
N VAL A 70 3.41 13.95 14.28
CA VAL A 70 3.29 13.98 12.80
C VAL A 70 2.61 12.74 12.22
N ALA A 71 2.71 11.59 12.90
CA ALA A 71 2.18 10.32 12.39
C ALA A 71 0.66 10.31 12.26
N GLY A 72 -0.07 10.83 13.25
CA GLY A 72 -1.54 10.86 13.23
C GLY A 72 -2.11 11.59 12.01
N PRO A 73 -1.75 12.87 11.78
CA PRO A 73 -2.21 13.62 10.60
C PRO A 73 -1.78 13.01 9.26
N MET A 74 -0.59 12.41 9.19
CA MET A 74 -0.13 11.73 7.97
C MET A 74 -0.93 10.46 7.71
N LYS A 75 -1.22 9.69 8.76
CA LYS A 75 -2.03 8.48 8.69
C LYS A 75 -3.47 8.78 8.30
N GLU A 76 -4.09 9.79 8.89
CA GLU A 76 -5.46 10.19 8.53
C GLU A 76 -5.56 10.55 7.04
N LYS A 77 -4.59 11.32 6.52
CA LYS A 77 -4.54 11.64 5.08
C LYS A 77 -4.32 10.39 4.22
N PHE A 78 -3.50 9.46 4.70
CA PHE A 78 -3.18 8.24 3.97
C PHE A 78 -4.32 7.22 3.98
N GLU A 79 -5.05 7.11 5.09
CA GLU A 79 -6.18 6.18 5.25
C GLU A 79 -7.27 6.40 4.20
N LYS A 80 -7.51 7.65 3.81
CA LYS A 80 -8.44 7.96 2.71
C LYS A 80 -8.02 7.26 1.41
N TYR A 81 -6.74 7.31 1.05
CA TYR A 81 -6.24 6.62 -0.13
C TYR A 81 -6.28 5.10 0.06
N TRP A 82 -5.93 4.60 1.24
CA TRP A 82 -5.97 3.18 1.58
C TRP A 82 -7.37 2.58 1.41
N GLU A 83 -8.41 3.25 1.90
CA GLU A 83 -9.79 2.79 1.78
C GLU A 83 -10.27 2.73 0.32
N GLU A 84 -9.81 3.67 -0.51
CA GLU A 84 -10.18 3.76 -1.93
C GLU A 84 -9.48 2.70 -2.80
N CYS A 85 -8.18 2.42 -2.56
CA CYS A 85 -7.38 1.62 -3.49
C CYS A 85 -6.91 0.25 -2.97
N SER A 86 -6.96 -0.02 -1.67
CA SER A 86 -6.35 -1.23 -1.08
C SER A 86 -6.91 -2.53 -1.66
N LEU A 87 -8.23 -2.61 -1.92
CA LEU A 87 -8.86 -3.79 -2.51
C LEU A 87 -8.36 -4.04 -3.93
N VAL A 88 -8.37 -3.03 -4.79
CA VAL A 88 -7.96 -3.17 -6.20
C VAL A 88 -6.48 -3.58 -6.29
N LEU A 89 -5.63 -3.00 -5.45
CA LEU A 89 -4.22 -3.34 -5.39
C LEU A 89 -3.99 -4.75 -4.83
N ALA A 90 -4.79 -5.17 -3.84
CA ALA A 90 -4.75 -6.55 -3.34
C ALA A 90 -5.15 -7.54 -4.44
N ILE A 91 -6.20 -7.26 -5.21
CA ILE A 91 -6.59 -8.11 -6.35
C ILE A 91 -5.49 -8.16 -7.40
N ALA A 92 -4.83 -7.05 -7.71
CA ALA A 92 -3.70 -7.02 -8.63
C ALA A 92 -2.50 -7.85 -8.15
N VAL A 93 -2.28 -7.93 -6.84
CA VAL A 93 -1.28 -8.84 -6.24
C VAL A 93 -1.69 -10.29 -6.38
N VAL A 94 -2.96 -10.62 -6.10
CA VAL A 94 -3.47 -12.00 -6.16
C VAL A 94 -3.43 -12.54 -7.59
N LEU A 95 -3.69 -11.68 -8.58
CA LEU A 95 -3.55 -11.99 -10.01
C LEU A 95 -2.10 -12.17 -10.45
N ASP A 96 -1.11 -11.74 -9.65
CA ASP A 96 0.29 -12.01 -9.93
C ASP A 96 0.66 -13.42 -9.43
N PRO A 97 1.06 -14.35 -10.33
CA PRO A 97 1.39 -15.73 -9.97
C PRO A 97 2.53 -15.87 -8.96
N ARG A 98 3.31 -14.81 -8.71
CA ARG A 98 4.46 -14.83 -7.80
C ARG A 98 4.08 -14.62 -6.34
N PHE A 99 2.93 -14.00 -6.07
CA PHE A 99 2.56 -13.55 -4.73
C PHE A 99 1.30 -14.25 -4.20
N GLU A 100 0.35 -14.52 -5.09
CA GLU A 100 -0.92 -15.17 -4.76
C GLU A 100 -1.65 -14.46 -3.59
N MET A 101 -2.55 -15.16 -2.89
CA MET A 101 -3.28 -14.63 -1.72
C MET A 101 -2.39 -14.39 -0.50
N ASP A 102 -1.30 -15.13 -0.36
CA ASP A 102 -0.47 -15.16 0.85
C ASP A 102 0.09 -13.78 1.20
N LEU A 103 0.50 -13.01 0.18
CA LEU A 103 1.06 -11.68 0.40
C LEU A 103 -0.01 -10.70 0.93
N ALA A 104 -1.21 -10.72 0.35
CA ALA A 104 -2.31 -9.89 0.81
C ALA A 104 -2.71 -10.26 2.25
N GLU A 105 -2.79 -11.55 2.56
CA GLU A 105 -3.11 -12.02 3.91
C GLU A 105 -2.08 -11.59 4.94
N TYR A 106 -0.79 -11.70 4.61
CA TYR A 106 0.29 -11.28 5.49
C TYR A 106 0.13 -9.81 5.89
N TYR A 107 -0.02 -8.90 4.91
CA TYR A 107 -0.10 -7.47 5.20
C TYR A 107 -1.41 -7.09 5.90
N TYR A 108 -2.56 -7.65 5.48
CA TYR A 108 -3.83 -7.34 6.15
C TYR A 108 -3.83 -7.79 7.62
N ARG A 109 -3.19 -8.91 7.96
CA ARG A 109 -3.00 -9.35 9.36
C ARG A 109 -2.16 -8.37 10.17
N GLN A 110 -1.10 -7.82 9.59
CA GLN A 110 -0.25 -6.83 10.26
C GLN A 110 -0.97 -5.49 10.47
N ILE A 111 -1.76 -5.05 9.49
CA ILE A 111 -2.41 -3.73 9.50
C ILE A 111 -3.69 -3.73 10.35
N HIS A 112 -4.56 -4.73 10.20
CA HIS A 112 -5.88 -4.73 10.84
C HIS A 112 -5.97 -5.65 12.07
N GLY A 113 -4.95 -6.46 12.34
CA GLY A 113 -4.93 -7.38 13.48
C GLY A 113 -6.17 -8.28 13.51
N ARG A 114 -7.01 -8.13 14.55
CA ARG A 114 -8.23 -8.93 14.74
C ARG A 114 -9.27 -8.73 13.64
N ASN A 115 -9.26 -7.59 12.96
CA ASN A 115 -10.22 -7.27 11.89
C ASN A 115 -9.74 -7.75 10.51
N ALA A 116 -8.54 -8.32 10.40
CA ALA A 116 -7.93 -8.70 9.13
C ALA A 116 -8.77 -9.68 8.32
N GLU A 117 -9.42 -10.64 8.99
CA GLU A 117 -10.19 -11.69 8.31
C GLU A 117 -11.31 -11.11 7.43
N LYS A 118 -11.96 -10.03 7.87
CA LYS A 118 -12.98 -9.34 7.08
C LYS A 118 -12.41 -8.80 5.76
N HIS A 119 -11.20 -8.25 5.78
CA HIS A 119 -10.55 -7.71 4.60
C HIS A 119 -10.05 -8.83 3.67
N ILE A 120 -9.47 -9.89 4.25
CA ILE A 120 -9.00 -11.07 3.50
C ILE A 120 -10.17 -11.74 2.76
N GLN A 121 -11.29 -11.97 3.45
CA GLN A 121 -12.48 -12.56 2.83
C GLN A 121 -13.05 -11.67 1.72
N ARG A 122 -13.04 -10.35 1.90
CA ARG A 122 -13.46 -9.41 0.86
C ARG A 122 -12.59 -9.57 -0.40
N VAL A 123 -11.27 -9.67 -0.27
CA VAL A 123 -10.36 -9.91 -1.42
C VAL A 123 -10.68 -11.24 -2.09
N ARG A 124 -10.84 -12.32 -1.32
CA ARG A 124 -11.15 -13.65 -1.85
C ARG A 124 -12.45 -13.68 -2.65
N ILE A 125 -13.53 -13.11 -2.09
CA ILE A 125 -14.84 -13.04 -2.75
C ILE A 125 -14.71 -12.22 -4.04
N THR A 126 -14.15 -11.01 -3.96
CA THR A 126 -13.97 -10.16 -5.14
C THR A 126 -13.12 -10.83 -6.23
N PHE A 127 -12.07 -11.58 -5.86
CA PHE A 127 -11.26 -12.32 -6.82
C PHE A 127 -12.05 -13.44 -7.53
N VAL A 128 -12.84 -14.19 -6.76
CA VAL A 128 -13.71 -15.24 -7.31
C VAL A 128 -14.78 -14.64 -8.22
N ASP A 129 -15.42 -13.54 -7.81
CA ASP A 129 -16.41 -12.83 -8.61
C ASP A 129 -15.80 -12.38 -9.95
N PHE A 130 -14.60 -11.77 -9.94
CA PHE A 130 -13.88 -11.40 -11.15
C PHE A 130 -13.61 -12.58 -12.09
N TYR A 131 -13.24 -13.74 -11.53
CA TYR A 131 -13.00 -14.94 -12.34
C TYR A 131 -14.30 -15.48 -12.95
N MET A 132 -15.40 -15.51 -12.17
CA MET A 132 -16.70 -15.97 -12.64
C MET A 132 -17.26 -15.06 -13.73
N ASP A 133 -17.11 -13.74 -13.60
CA ASP A 133 -17.50 -12.77 -14.63
C ASP A 133 -16.71 -13.00 -15.92
N TYR A 134 -15.39 -13.22 -15.82
CA TYR A 134 -14.53 -13.53 -16.96
C TYR A 134 -14.92 -14.85 -17.66
N GLU A 135 -15.21 -15.91 -16.90
CA GLU A 135 -15.67 -17.19 -17.43
C GLU A 135 -17.06 -17.08 -18.09
N GLY A 136 -17.96 -16.31 -17.47
CA GLY A 136 -19.30 -16.01 -18.00
C GLY A 136 -19.27 -15.21 -19.30
N GLU A 137 -18.27 -14.34 -19.52
CA GLU A 137 -18.03 -13.63 -20.78
C GLU A 137 -17.38 -14.51 -21.87
N LEU A 138 -16.60 -15.53 -21.48
CA LEU A 138 -16.01 -16.50 -22.42
C LEU A 138 -17.06 -17.41 -23.07
N LEU A 139 -18.10 -17.79 -22.34
CA LEU A 139 -19.16 -18.69 -22.84
C LEU A 139 -19.89 -18.13 -24.09
N PRO A 140 -20.35 -16.87 -24.14
CA PRO A 140 -20.89 -16.25 -25.36
C PRO A 140 -19.93 -16.21 -26.55
N SER A 141 -18.61 -16.13 -26.31
CA SER A 141 -17.60 -16.03 -27.38
C SER A 141 -17.22 -17.40 -27.99
N LEU A 142 -17.27 -18.46 -27.20
CA LEU A 142 -17.07 -19.85 -27.64
C LEU A 142 -18.26 -20.37 -28.47
N ASP A 143 -19.48 -19.94 -28.15
CA ASP A 143 -20.68 -20.26 -28.93
C ASP A 143 -20.67 -19.60 -30.32
N LEU A 144 -20.04 -18.44 -30.47
CA LEU A 144 -19.86 -17.75 -31.75
C LEU A 144 -18.79 -18.41 -32.63
N TRP A 145 -17.69 -18.89 -32.06
CA TRP A 145 -16.66 -19.61 -32.82
C TRP A 145 -17.10 -21.02 -33.28
N ASN A 146 -17.91 -21.71 -32.46
CA ASN A 146 -18.45 -23.02 -32.80
C ASN A 146 -19.61 -22.97 -33.80
N SER A 147 -20.21 -21.80 -34.05
CA SER A 147 -21.28 -21.61 -35.03
C SER A 147 -20.80 -21.11 -36.41
N GLU A 148 -19.56 -20.61 -36.50
CA GLU A 148 -18.92 -20.23 -37.78
C GLU A 148 -18.10 -21.36 -38.43
N SER A 149 -18.09 -22.57 -37.86
CA SER A 149 -17.34 -23.74 -38.35
C SER A 149 -18.20 -24.85 -39.00
N VAL A 150 -19.40 -24.50 -39.50
CA VAL A 150 -20.26 -25.38 -40.32
C VAL A 150 -20.22 -25.00 -41.80
#